data_AF-A0A2G9T5J3-F1
#
_entry.id   AF-A0A2G9T5J3-F1
#
_cell.length_a   1.000
_cell.length_b   1.000
_cell.length_c   1.000
_cell.angle_alpha   90.00
_cell.angle_beta   90.00
_cell.angle_gamma   90.00
#
_symmetry.space_group_name_H-M   'P 1'
#
loop_
_entity.id
_entity.type
_entity.pdbx_description
1 polymer ?
#
loop_
_entity_poly.entity_id
_entity_poly.type
_entity_poly.pdbx_seq_one_letter_code
_entity_poly.pdbx_strand_id
1 'polypeptide(L)'
;VPAAGLNVNGKLTQGENIADNGGVKQAFRAYKKYLEKHGEEKRIEGLEQYNNEQMFFMGYATTWCGHMTKDALINLILTDPHSPERYR
;
A
#
# COMPACT_ATOMS: atom_id res chain seq x y z
N VAL A 1 5.45 1.88 16.66
CA VAL A 1 6.44 1.19 15.81
C VAL A 1 7.46 0.47 16.70
N PRO A 2 7.24 -0.83 16.97
CA PRO A 2 8.01 -1.58 17.98
C PRO A 2 9.54 -1.53 17.82
N ALA A 3 10.05 -1.62 16.58
CA ALA A 3 11.50 -1.59 16.31
C ALA A 3 12.18 -0.25 16.66
N ALA A 4 11.42 0.86 16.61
CA ALA A 4 11.90 2.20 16.94
C ALA A 4 11.54 2.64 18.37
N GLY A 5 10.57 1.98 19.03
CA GLY A 5 10.04 2.42 20.32
C GLY A 5 9.21 3.72 20.26
N LEU A 6 8.85 4.18 19.06
CA LEU A 6 8.12 5.42 18.80
C LEU A 6 6.75 5.16 18.18
N ASN A 7 5.83 6.12 18.27
CA ASN A 7 4.54 6.07 17.58
C ASN A 7 4.56 6.89 16.28
N VAL A 8 3.79 6.46 15.28
CA VAL A 8 3.62 7.25 14.04
C VAL A 8 2.81 8.50 14.39
N ASN A 9 3.26 9.67 13.92
CA ASN A 9 2.56 10.93 14.11
C ASN A 9 1.49 11.11 13.03
N GLY A 10 0.24 10.75 13.34
CA GLY A 10 -0.87 10.85 12.40
C GLY A 10 -1.17 12.27 11.92
N LYS A 11 -0.82 13.32 12.67
CA LYS A 11 -0.99 14.72 12.20
C LYS A 11 0.05 15.09 11.15
N LEU A 12 1.27 14.59 11.29
CA LEU A 12 2.34 14.78 10.31
C LEU A 12 2.01 14.04 9.02
N THR A 13 1.57 12.78 9.13
CA THR A 13 1.41 11.90 7.96
C THR A 13 0.04 11.94 7.29
N GLN A 14 -0.94 12.69 7.84
CA GLN A 14 -2.32 12.65 7.36
C GLN A 14 -2.48 12.98 5.87
N GLY A 15 -1.68 13.89 5.31
CA GLY A 15 -1.80 14.27 3.90
C GLY A 15 -1.55 13.08 2.97
N GLU A 16 -0.43 12.40 3.19
CA GLU A 16 -0.04 11.22 2.44
C GLU A 16 -0.93 10.01 2.76
N ASN A 17 -1.35 9.84 4.01
CA ASN A 17 -2.30 8.78 4.37
C ASN A 17 -3.66 8.96 3.65
N ILE A 18 -4.13 10.20 3.50
CA ILE A 18 -5.35 10.51 2.73
C ILE A 18 -5.11 10.20 1.25
N ALA A 19 -3.95 10.56 0.71
CA ALA A 19 -3.58 10.29 -0.67
C ALA A 19 -3.53 8.78 -0.96
N ASP A 20 -2.91 7.97 -0.10
CA ASP A 20 -2.83 6.51 -0.25
C ASP A 20 -4.22 5.86 -0.24
N ASN A 21 -5.03 6.18 0.77
CA ASN A 21 -6.39 5.65 0.89
C ASN A 21 -7.28 6.09 -0.29
N GLY A 22 -7.17 7.34 -0.70
CA GLY A 22 -7.89 7.87 -1.85
C GLY A 22 -7.46 7.20 -3.15
N GLY A 23 -6.15 7.10 -3.37
CA GLY A 23 -5.51 6.55 -4.56
C GLY A 23 -5.88 5.09 -4.79
N VAL A 24 -5.63 4.23 -3.80
CA VAL A 24 -5.94 2.79 -3.93
C VAL A 24 -7.43 2.54 -4.15
N LYS A 25 -8.31 3.32 -3.49
CA LYS A 25 -9.75 3.24 -3.69
C LYS A 25 -10.18 3.63 -5.10
N GLN A 26 -9.62 4.70 -5.67
CA GLN A 26 -9.95 5.12 -7.02
C GLN A 26 -9.37 4.16 -8.07
N ALA A 27 -8.13 3.69 -7.87
CA ALA A 27 -7.49 2.71 -8.73
C ALA A 27 -8.30 1.40 -8.78
N PHE A 28 -8.73 0.88 -7.63
CA PHE A 28 -9.55 -0.34 -7.58
C PHE A 28 -10.91 -0.15 -8.27
N ARG A 29 -11.57 1.00 -8.09
CA ARG A 29 -12.81 1.33 -8.81
C ARG A 29 -12.60 1.40 -10.32
N ALA A 30 -11.49 1.99 -10.77
CA ALA A 30 -11.14 2.02 -12.19
C ALA A 30 -10.90 0.61 -12.73
N TYR A 31 -10.22 -0.25 -11.97
CA TYR A 31 -10.01 -1.65 -12.32
C TYR A 31 -11.32 -2.43 -12.46
N LYS A 32 -12.24 -2.29 -11.51
CA LYS A 32 -13.59 -2.90 -11.60
C LYS A 32 -14.34 -2.46 -12.86
N LYS A 33 -14.35 -1.16 -13.18
CA LYS A 33 -14.96 -0.64 -14.41
C LYS A 33 -14.30 -1.16 -15.68
N TYR A 34 -12.99 -1.38 -15.64
CA TYR A 34 -12.27 -1.99 -16.76
C TYR A 34 -12.74 -3.43 -16.99
N LEU A 35 -12.83 -4.25 -15.93
CA LEU A 35 -13.33 -5.63 -16.03
C LEU A 35 -14.80 -5.70 -16.47
N GLU A 36 -15.65 -4.77 -16.01
CA GLU A 36 -17.04 -4.68 -16.47
C GLU A 36 -17.13 -4.44 -18.00
N LYS A 37 -16.21 -3.66 -18.56
CA LYS A 37 -16.18 -3.32 -19.98
C LYS A 37 -15.49 -4.37 -20.85
N HIS A 38 -14.46 -5.02 -20.32
CA HIS A 38 -13.55 -5.87 -21.10
C HIS A 38 -13.64 -7.36 -20.75
N GLY A 39 -14.39 -7.73 -19.71
CA GLY A 39 -14.44 -9.08 -19.15
C GLY A 39 -13.30 -9.36 -18.17
N GLU A 40 -13.34 -10.54 -17.55
CA GLU A 40 -12.30 -10.99 -16.62
C GLU A 40 -10.99 -11.27 -17.36
N GLU A 41 -9.88 -10.82 -16.77
CA GLU A 41 -8.53 -11.17 -17.23
C GLU A 41 -8.16 -12.60 -16.81
N LYS A 42 -7.25 -13.22 -17.57
CA LYS A 42 -6.67 -14.51 -17.18
C LYS A 42 -5.97 -14.40 -15.84
N ARG A 43 -6.10 -15.43 -15.00
CA ARG A 43 -5.32 -15.54 -13.76
C ARG A 43 -3.84 -15.66 -14.09
N ILE A 44 -3.00 -15.20 -13.17
CA ILE A 44 -1.54 -15.27 -13.29
C ILE A 44 -1.11 -16.72 -13.10
N GLU A 45 -0.25 -17.19 -14.01
CA GLU A 45 0.30 -18.55 -13.97
C GLU A 45 1.10 -18.79 -12.68
N GLY A 46 0.82 -19.90 -12.00
CA GLY A 46 1.43 -20.25 -10.71
C GLY A 46 0.82 -19.55 -9.48
N LEU A 47 -0.20 -18.71 -9.67
CA LEU A 47 -0.94 -18.00 -8.61
C LEU A 47 -2.47 -18.10 -8.81
N GLU A 48 -2.94 -19.13 -9.50
CA GLU A 48 -4.34 -19.30 -9.92
C GLU A 48 -5.32 -19.45 -8.74
N GLN A 49 -4.83 -19.76 -7.54
CA GLN A 49 -5.62 -19.78 -6.32
C GLN A 49 -6.12 -18.39 -5.88
N TYR A 50 -5.54 -17.32 -6.44
CA TYR A 50 -5.96 -15.94 -6.18
C TYR A 50 -6.75 -15.37 -7.36
N ASN A 51 -7.83 -14.65 -7.05
CA ASN A 51 -8.55 -13.90 -8.06
C ASN A 51 -7.86 -12.56 -8.40
N ASN A 52 -8.25 -11.91 -9.49
CA ASN A 52 -7.55 -10.71 -9.96
C ASN A 52 -7.72 -9.52 -9.01
N GLU A 53 -8.81 -9.46 -8.24
CA GLU A 53 -8.96 -8.44 -7.20
C GLU A 53 -7.98 -8.66 -6.04
N GLN A 54 -7.79 -9.92 -5.62
CA GLN A 54 -6.76 -10.27 -4.65
C GLN A 54 -5.36 -9.97 -5.20
N MET A 55 -5.11 -10.27 -6.48
CA MET A 55 -3.86 -9.91 -7.16
C MET A 55 -3.63 -8.40 -7.24
N PHE A 56 -4.68 -7.60 -7.45
CA PHE A 56 -4.60 -6.14 -7.41
C PHE A 56 -4.06 -5.66 -6.06
N PHE A 57 -4.63 -6.15 -4.95
CA PHE A 57 -4.20 -5.74 -3.62
C PHE A 57 -2.84 -6.33 -3.22
N MET A 58 -2.51 -7.55 -3.66
CA MET A 58 -1.16 -8.09 -3.49
C MET A 58 -0.13 -7.24 -4.24
N GLY A 59 -0.41 -6.86 -5.50
CA GLY A 59 0.44 -5.96 -6.28
C GLY A 59 0.64 -4.62 -5.58
N TYR A 60 -0.44 -3.99 -5.11
CA TYR A 60 -0.37 -2.76 -4.31
C TYR A 60 0.46 -2.93 -3.03
N ALA A 61 0.28 -4.01 -2.27
CA ALA A 61 1.05 -4.24 -1.05
C ALA A 61 2.54 -4.47 -1.35
N THR A 62 2.86 -5.16 -2.44
CA THR A 62 4.26 -5.45 -2.81
C THR A 62 5.06 -4.21 -3.18
N THR A 63 4.44 -3.12 -3.65
CA THR A 63 5.17 -1.86 -3.89
C THR A 63 5.69 -1.23 -2.61
N TRP A 64 5.14 -1.61 -1.46
CA TRP A 64 5.54 -1.17 -0.12
C TRP A 64 6.44 -2.18 0.60
N CYS A 65 6.87 -3.26 -0.06
CA CYS A 65 7.83 -4.18 0.54
C CYS A 65 9.18 -3.49 0.73
N GLY A 66 9.54 -3.22 1.99
CA GLY A 66 10.78 -2.58 2.36
C GLY A 66 11.20 -2.90 3.79
N HIS A 67 12.48 -2.72 4.09
CA HIS A 67 13.02 -2.80 5.45
C HIS A 67 14.04 -1.69 5.65
N MET A 68 14.10 -1.16 6.88
CA MET A 68 14.99 -0.06 7.23
C MET A 68 15.83 -0.42 8.45
N THR A 69 17.03 0.15 8.53
CA THR A 69 17.79 0.15 9.78
C THR A 69 17.01 0.93 10.84
N LYS A 70 17.29 0.64 12.13
CA LYS A 70 16.61 1.31 13.25
C LYS A 70 16.75 2.84 13.17
N ASP A 71 17.94 3.34 12.85
CA ASP A 71 18.21 4.78 12.78
C ASP A 71 17.47 5.44 11.61
N ALA A 72 17.40 4.79 10.45
CA ALA A 72 16.61 5.26 9.31
C ALA A 72 15.11 5.28 9.65
N LEU A 73 14.60 4.24 10.31
CA LEU A 73 13.20 4.18 10.74
C LEU A 73 12.86 5.27 11.76
N ILE A 74 13.76 5.56 12.71
CA ILE A 74 13.59 6.67 13.65
C ILE A 74 13.56 8.01 12.90
N ASN A 75 14.49 8.23 11.97
CA ASN A 75 14.53 9.46 11.17
C ASN A 75 13.24 9.64 10.36
N LEU A 76 12.76 8.58 9.70
CA LEU A 76 11.52 8.58 8.93
C LEU A 76 10.32 8.96 9.81
N ILE A 77 10.16 8.31 10.97
CA ILE A 77 9.04 8.57 11.89
C ILE A 77 9.00 10.03 12.36
N LEU A 78 10.17 10.66 12.51
CA LEU A 78 10.30 12.01 13.04
C LEU A 78 10.19 13.12 11.99
N THR A 79 10.54 12.83 10.73
CA THR A 79 10.77 13.88 9.72
C THR A 79 9.99 13.70 8.42
N ASP A 80 9.65 12.46 8.05
CA ASP A 80 9.04 12.16 6.77
C ASP A 80 7.51 12.40 6.82
N PRO A 81 6.91 13.04 5.80
CA PRO A 81 5.46 13.19 5.72
C PRO A 81 4.73 11.87 5.42
N HIS A 82 5.43 10.79 5.08
CA HIS A 82 4.83 9.49 4.83
C HIS A 82 4.87 8.59 6.06
N SER A 83 3.83 7.76 6.24
CA SER A 83 3.88 6.67 7.21
C SER A 83 4.92 5.61 6.78
N PRO A 84 5.58 4.88 7.71
CA PRO A 84 6.45 3.78 7.33
C PRO A 84 5.71 2.76 6.48
N GLU A 85 6.39 2.09 5.55
CA GLU A 85 5.78 1.35 4.45
C GLU A 85 4.78 0.28 4.91
N ARG A 86 5.07 -0.41 6.02
CA ARG A 86 4.17 -1.41 6.61
C ARG A 86 2.79 -0.86 7.02
N TYR A 87 2.68 0.45 7.21
CA TYR A 87 1.46 1.13 7.64
C TYR A 87 0.76 1.90 6.50
N ARG A 88 1.24 1.78 5.26
CA ARG A 88 0.63 2.35 4.05
C ARG A 88 -0.22 1.33 3.27
#